data_AF-A0A5H5XS96-F1
#
_entry.id   AF-A0A5H5XS96-F1
#
_cell.length_a   1.000
_cell.length_b   1.000
_cell.length_c   1.000
_cell.angle_alpha   90.00
_cell.angle_beta   90.00
_cell.angle_gamma   90.00
#
_symmetry.space_group_name_H-M   'P 1'
#
loop_
_entity.id
_entity.type
_entity.pdbx_description
1 polymer ?
#
loop_
_entity_poly.entity_id
_entity_poly.type
_entity_poly.pdbx_seq_one_letter_code
_entity_poly.pdbx_strand_id
1 'polypeptide(L)'
;MFLTTLLEPFQFDFMVNALMVSVIVAIPCALLSVFLVLKGWALMGDAMSHAVFPGVVLAYIVGIPLAIGAFIAGLFCAIATGYLDDNSRIKRDTVMGIVFSGMFGAGLVLYVSIQSEVHLDHILFGDMLGVSLGDIVQTSVIALGIALVIGLKWKDLLLHAFDPHQAKASGLNTTLLHYGLLCMIALTIVATLKSVGIILSISLLIAPGAIAILLTRRFARALGLAVSLSVITAFTGVYLSFYLDSAPAPTIVVLFAIVFIAVFIYATWRDRRNEIVPEAQV
;
A
#
# COMPACT_ATOMS: atom_id res chain seq x y z
N MET A 1 -38.50 5.63 -0.52
CA MET A 1 -37.90 6.04 0.76
C MET A 1 -36.64 5.25 1.07
N PHE A 2 -36.62 3.90 1.11
CA PHE A 2 -35.36 3.14 1.27
C PHE A 2 -34.40 3.23 0.08
N LEU A 3 -34.88 3.13 -1.17
CA LEU A 3 -34.03 3.25 -2.36
C LEU A 3 -33.40 4.65 -2.50
N THR A 4 -34.08 5.69 -2.05
CA THR A 4 -33.57 7.07 -2.11
C THR A 4 -32.44 7.27 -1.10
N THR A 5 -32.55 6.71 0.12
CA THR A 5 -31.46 6.76 1.11
C THR A 5 -30.23 5.99 0.65
N LEU A 6 -30.40 4.90 -0.11
CA LEU A 6 -29.29 4.10 -0.67
C LEU A 6 -28.57 4.79 -1.85
N LEU A 7 -29.27 5.65 -2.60
CA LEU A 7 -28.69 6.37 -3.75
C LEU A 7 -28.19 7.79 -3.42
N GLU A 8 -28.50 8.32 -2.23
CA GLU A 8 -28.02 9.63 -1.74
C GLU A 8 -26.51 9.85 -1.89
N PRO A 9 -25.61 8.91 -1.51
CA PRO A 9 -24.16 9.14 -1.67
C PRO A 9 -23.72 9.26 -3.13
N PHE A 10 -24.48 8.73 -4.09
CA PHE A 10 -24.17 8.88 -5.53
C PHE A 10 -24.65 10.19 -6.13
N GLN A 11 -25.40 11.00 -5.38
CA GLN A 11 -25.84 12.33 -5.83
C GLN A 11 -24.79 13.42 -5.59
N PHE A 12 -23.76 13.12 -4.79
CA PHE A 12 -22.68 14.05 -4.49
C PHE A 12 -21.44 13.72 -5.30
N ASP A 13 -21.02 14.64 -6.18
CA ASP A 13 -19.84 14.46 -7.04
C ASP A 13 -18.56 14.18 -6.24
N PHE A 14 -18.40 14.79 -5.06
CA PHE A 14 -17.24 14.55 -4.18
C PHE A 14 -17.20 13.09 -3.66
N MET A 15 -18.36 12.49 -3.41
CA MET A 15 -18.46 11.12 -2.90
C MET A 15 -18.21 10.10 -4.02
N VAL A 16 -18.69 10.38 -5.23
CA VAL A 16 -18.38 9.58 -6.42
C VAL A 16 -16.87 9.62 -6.70
N ASN A 17 -16.25 10.79 -6.61
CA ASN A 17 -14.80 10.94 -6.76
C ASN A 17 -14.03 10.14 -5.69
N ALA A 18 -14.43 10.23 -4.42
CA ALA A 18 -13.82 9.46 -3.32
C ALA A 18 -13.96 7.94 -3.55
N LEU A 19 -15.14 7.47 -3.97
CA LEU A 19 -15.39 6.07 -4.34
C LEU A 19 -14.50 5.63 -5.49
N MET A 20 -14.45 6.38 -6.58
CA MET A 20 -13.64 6.07 -7.75
C MET A 20 -12.15 5.97 -7.38
N VAL A 21 -11.62 6.99 -6.69
CA VAL A 21 -10.22 7.05 -6.29
C VAL A 21 -9.87 5.90 -5.34
N SER A 22 -10.73 5.59 -4.36
CA SER A 22 -10.49 4.50 -3.42
C SER A 22 -10.37 3.16 -4.13
N VAL A 23 -11.21 2.90 -5.13
CA VAL A 23 -11.19 1.66 -5.94
C VAL A 23 -9.98 1.63 -6.87
N ILE A 24 -9.66 2.75 -7.53
CA ILE A 24 -8.49 2.86 -8.43
C ILE A 24 -7.21 2.56 -7.64
N VAL A 25 -7.08 3.11 -6.43
CA VAL A 25 -5.93 2.93 -5.56
C VAL A 25 -5.88 1.54 -4.93
N ALA A 26 -7.02 0.95 -4.59
CA ALA A 26 -7.11 -0.39 -3.99
C ALA A 26 -6.46 -1.47 -4.87
N ILE A 27 -6.58 -1.37 -6.20
CA ILE A 27 -6.07 -2.36 -7.14
C ILE A 27 -4.53 -2.51 -7.09
N PRO A 28 -3.71 -1.48 -7.40
CA PRO A 28 -2.26 -1.60 -7.36
C PRO A 28 -1.74 -1.91 -5.96
N CYS A 29 -2.34 -1.34 -4.91
CA CYS A 29 -1.99 -1.64 -3.53
C CYS A 29 -2.19 -3.12 -3.20
N ALA A 30 -3.35 -3.69 -3.53
CA ALA A 30 -3.65 -5.10 -3.26
C ALA A 30 -2.75 -6.05 -4.06
N LEU A 31 -2.45 -5.72 -5.31
CA LEU A 31 -1.53 -6.49 -6.14
C LEU A 31 -0.12 -6.53 -5.51
N LEU A 32 0.41 -5.37 -5.12
CA LEU A 32 1.71 -5.27 -4.47
C LEU A 32 1.71 -5.87 -3.06
N SER A 33 0.59 -5.80 -2.35
CA SER A 33 0.44 -6.32 -0.99
C SER A 33 0.78 -7.80 -0.88
N VAL A 34 0.33 -8.63 -1.82
CA VAL A 34 0.66 -10.06 -1.81
C VAL A 34 2.17 -10.29 -1.95
N PHE A 35 2.85 -9.53 -2.81
CA PHE A 35 4.31 -9.63 -2.94
C PHE A 35 5.04 -9.14 -1.70
N LEU A 36 4.58 -8.03 -1.10
CA LEU A 36 5.14 -7.48 0.13
C LEU A 36 5.06 -8.48 1.28
N VAL A 37 3.90 -9.10 1.48
CA VAL A 37 3.73 -10.08 2.56
C VAL A 37 4.58 -11.33 2.32
N LEU A 38 4.64 -11.85 1.08
CA LEU A 38 5.46 -13.03 0.76
C LEU A 38 6.96 -12.77 0.96
N LYS A 39 7.45 -11.58 0.65
CA LYS A 39 8.84 -11.19 0.87
C LYS A 39 9.16 -10.77 2.31
N GLY A 40 8.17 -10.70 3.20
CA GLY A 40 8.35 -10.17 4.55
C GLY A 40 8.65 -8.66 4.57
N TRP A 41 8.21 -7.93 3.54
CA TRP A 41 8.43 -6.49 3.37
C TRP A 41 7.27 -5.64 3.88
N ALA A 42 6.43 -6.16 4.78
CA ALA A 42 5.29 -5.41 5.30
C ALA A 42 5.72 -4.07 5.92
N LEU A 43 6.83 -4.03 6.66
CA LEU A 43 7.39 -2.81 7.26
C LEU A 43 8.06 -1.87 6.24
N MET A 44 8.37 -2.36 5.05
CA MET A 44 9.01 -1.55 4.00
C MET A 44 8.08 -0.46 3.49
N GLY A 45 6.80 -0.79 3.29
CA GLY A 45 5.79 0.19 2.84
C GLY A 45 5.56 1.31 3.86
N ASP A 46 5.59 0.97 5.14
CA ASP A 46 5.49 1.92 6.25
C ASP A 46 6.72 2.83 6.33
N ALA A 47 7.92 2.25 6.33
CA ALA A 47 9.19 2.98 6.31
C ALA A 47 9.28 3.96 5.14
N MET A 48 8.91 3.53 3.93
CA MET A 48 8.92 4.38 2.74
C MET A 48 7.91 5.53 2.84
N SER A 49 6.72 5.29 3.40
CA SER A 49 5.67 6.32 3.53
C SER A 49 6.11 7.48 4.44
N HIS A 50 6.84 7.19 5.51
CA HIS A 50 7.44 8.22 6.37
C HIS A 50 8.69 8.85 5.77
N ALA A 51 9.53 8.06 5.08
CA ALA A 51 10.72 8.57 4.43
C ALA A 51 10.44 9.46 3.21
N VAL A 52 9.22 9.46 2.68
CA VAL A 52 8.76 10.36 1.62
C VAL A 52 8.66 11.82 2.09
N PHE A 53 8.34 12.06 3.37
CA PHE A 53 8.16 13.41 3.93
C PHE A 53 9.33 14.38 3.70
N PRO A 54 10.59 14.05 4.04
CA PRO A 54 11.74 14.93 3.73
C PRO A 54 11.86 15.24 2.23
N GLY A 55 11.51 14.30 1.36
CA GLY A 55 11.51 14.51 -0.08
C GLY A 55 10.47 15.52 -0.55
N VAL A 56 9.27 15.51 0.07
CA VAL A 56 8.22 16.50 -0.19
C VAL A 56 8.67 17.89 0.26
N VAL A 57 9.27 17.99 1.45
CA VAL A 57 9.79 19.26 1.98
C VAL A 57 10.90 19.82 1.08
N LEU A 58 11.86 19.00 0.67
CA LEU A 58 12.92 19.41 -0.25
C LEU A 58 12.37 19.83 -1.63
N ALA A 59 11.40 19.09 -2.16
CA ALA A 59 10.76 19.45 -3.42
C ALA A 59 10.07 20.81 -3.35
N TYR A 60 9.41 21.10 -2.22
CA TYR A 60 8.78 22.38 -1.97
C TYR A 60 9.80 23.53 -1.96
N ILE A 61 10.93 23.37 -1.27
CA ILE A 61 12.01 24.39 -1.22
C ILE A 61 12.58 24.69 -2.60
N VAL A 62 12.79 23.65 -3.41
CA VAL A 62 13.40 23.78 -4.75
C VAL A 62 12.37 24.22 -5.82
N GLY A 63 11.06 24.17 -5.51
CA GLY A 63 10.00 24.51 -6.44
C GLY A 63 9.74 23.44 -7.51
N ILE A 64 10.13 22.19 -7.26
CA ILE A 64 9.83 21.04 -8.13
C ILE A 64 8.51 20.36 -7.73
N PRO A 65 7.86 19.61 -8.64
CA PRO A 65 6.65 18.86 -8.29
C PRO A 65 6.85 17.95 -7.09
N LEU A 66 5.98 18.08 -6.07
CA LEU A 66 6.08 17.34 -4.80
C LEU A 66 6.16 15.81 -4.99
N ALA A 67 5.47 15.28 -6.00
CA ALA A 67 5.48 13.86 -6.33
C ALA A 67 6.88 13.34 -6.71
N ILE A 68 7.71 14.17 -7.34
CA ILE A 68 9.06 13.79 -7.76
C ILE A 68 9.97 13.71 -6.53
N GLY A 69 9.94 14.70 -5.65
CA GLY A 69 10.71 14.66 -4.41
C GLY A 69 10.30 13.50 -3.51
N ALA A 70 9.00 13.26 -3.40
CA ALA A 70 8.43 12.12 -2.69
C ALA A 70 8.96 10.79 -3.25
N PHE A 71 8.90 10.60 -4.57
CA PHE A 71 9.36 9.39 -5.23
C PHE A 71 10.87 9.17 -5.05
N ILE A 72 11.68 10.22 -5.23
CA ILE A 72 13.14 10.14 -5.07
C ILE A 72 13.51 9.78 -3.63
N ALA A 73 12.89 10.41 -2.63
CA ALA A 73 13.16 10.12 -1.23
C ALA A 73 12.72 8.71 -0.83
N GLY A 74 11.53 8.27 -1.27
CA GLY A 74 11.07 6.90 -1.05
C GLY A 74 11.99 5.85 -1.69
N LEU A 75 12.44 6.10 -2.92
CA LEU A 75 13.37 5.21 -3.62
C LEU A 75 14.75 5.21 -2.96
N PHE A 76 15.25 6.38 -2.54
CA PHE A 76 16.49 6.49 -1.78
C PHE A 76 16.43 5.70 -0.47
N CYS A 77 15.34 5.83 0.29
CA CYS A 77 15.10 5.05 1.50
C CYS A 77 15.15 3.54 1.21
N ALA A 78 14.51 3.11 0.12
CA ALA A 78 14.45 1.71 -0.24
C ALA A 78 15.82 1.13 -0.63
N ILE A 79 16.59 1.89 -1.41
CA ILE A 79 17.95 1.52 -1.83
C ILE A 79 18.90 1.55 -0.63
N ALA A 80 18.85 2.60 0.19
CA ALA A 80 19.70 2.73 1.37
C ALA A 80 19.44 1.60 2.38
N THR A 81 18.17 1.25 2.59
CA THR A 81 17.78 0.09 3.41
C THR A 81 18.34 -1.20 2.83
N GLY A 82 18.15 -1.46 1.53
CA GLY A 82 18.65 -2.67 0.89
C GLY A 82 20.18 -2.79 0.95
N TYR A 83 20.89 -1.70 0.69
CA TYR A 83 22.35 -1.64 0.78
C TYR A 83 22.85 -1.91 2.21
N LEU A 84 22.19 -1.34 3.20
CA LEU A 84 22.58 -1.50 4.60
C LEU A 84 22.20 -2.90 5.15
N ASP A 85 21.14 -3.51 4.64
CA ASP A 85 20.75 -4.90 4.92
C ASP A 85 21.80 -5.87 4.34
N ASP A 86 22.23 -5.68 3.10
CA ASP A 86 23.21 -6.55 2.43
C ASP A 86 24.64 -6.41 2.99
N ASN A 87 25.00 -5.24 3.52
CA ASN A 87 26.35 -4.94 4.01
C ASN A 87 26.47 -4.93 5.55
N SER A 88 25.42 -5.31 6.29
CA SER A 88 25.41 -5.32 7.76
C SER A 88 24.97 -6.66 8.33
N ARG A 89 25.25 -6.88 9.62
CA ARG A 89 24.75 -8.03 10.39
C ARG A 89 23.43 -7.73 11.12
N ILE A 90 22.91 -6.52 10.96
CA ILE A 90 21.72 -6.01 11.65
C ILE A 90 20.48 -6.55 10.92
N LYS A 91 19.42 -6.88 11.67
CA LYS A 91 18.14 -7.31 11.08
C LYS A 91 17.56 -6.21 10.20
N ARG A 92 17.01 -6.59 9.05
CA ARG A 92 16.34 -5.70 8.09
C ARG A 92 15.36 -4.72 8.73
N ASP A 93 14.54 -5.19 9.67
CA ASP A 93 13.54 -4.35 10.36
C ASP A 93 14.19 -3.21 11.17
N THR A 94 15.34 -3.49 11.79
CA THR A 94 16.11 -2.48 12.53
C THR A 94 16.79 -1.51 11.58
N VAL A 95 17.31 -1.99 10.44
CA VAL A 95 17.89 -1.14 9.39
C VAL A 95 16.84 -0.18 8.83
N MET A 96 15.66 -0.71 8.47
CA MET A 96 14.50 0.10 8.03
C MET A 96 14.20 1.18 9.07
N GLY A 97 14.07 0.76 10.34
CA GLY A 97 13.90 1.63 11.51
C GLY A 97 14.82 2.85 11.53
N ILE A 98 16.12 2.61 11.43
CA ILE A 98 17.14 3.65 11.53
C ILE A 98 17.11 4.57 10.31
N VAL A 99 16.98 4.01 9.11
CA VAL A 99 16.99 4.80 7.86
C VAL A 99 15.77 5.71 7.80
N PHE A 100 14.55 5.19 8.02
CA PHE A 100 13.36 6.02 7.93
C PHE A 100 13.30 7.05 9.06
N SER A 101 13.66 6.69 10.30
CA SER A 101 13.60 7.63 11.42
C SER A 101 14.62 8.76 11.26
N GLY A 102 15.82 8.45 10.76
CA GLY A 102 16.83 9.45 10.42
C GLY A 102 16.37 10.39 9.31
N MET A 103 15.81 9.84 8.23
CA MET A 103 15.27 10.64 7.12
C MET A 103 14.09 11.51 7.55
N PHE A 104 13.14 10.95 8.31
CA PHE A 104 11.98 11.67 8.81
C PHE A 104 12.39 12.80 9.77
N GLY A 105 13.31 12.52 10.70
CA GLY A 105 13.88 13.54 11.60
C GLY A 105 14.59 14.66 10.85
N ALA A 106 15.39 14.33 9.83
CA ALA A 106 16.01 15.33 8.97
C ALA A 106 14.98 16.19 8.22
N GLY A 107 13.91 15.55 7.73
CA GLY A 107 12.77 16.24 7.10
C GLY A 107 12.07 17.21 8.04
N LEU A 108 11.86 16.81 9.30
CA LEU A 108 11.26 17.67 10.33
C LEU A 108 12.15 18.87 10.68
N VAL A 109 13.47 18.67 10.80
CA VAL A 109 14.41 19.79 11.04
C VAL A 109 14.37 20.80 9.89
N LEU A 110 14.35 20.30 8.65
CA LEU A 110 14.18 21.16 7.47
C LEU A 110 12.85 21.90 7.51
N TYR A 111 11.76 21.19 7.75
CA TYR A 111 10.40 21.75 7.81
C TYR A 111 10.27 22.88 8.84
N VAL A 112 10.74 22.66 10.08
CA VAL A 112 10.67 23.67 11.15
C VAL A 112 11.51 24.91 10.82
N SER A 113 12.59 24.75 10.06
CA SER A 113 13.49 25.85 9.71
C SER A 113 12.91 26.83 8.68
N ILE A 114 11.82 26.49 7.99
CA ILE A 114 11.28 27.23 6.83
C ILE A 114 10.16 28.23 7.21
N GLN A 115 9.91 28.45 8.50
CA GLN A 115 8.85 29.32 9.06
C GLN A 115 7.41 28.80 8.88
N SER A 116 6.64 29.00 9.95
CA SER A 116 5.44 28.28 10.38
C SER A 116 4.13 28.59 9.64
N GLU A 117 4.14 28.91 8.34
CA GLU A 117 2.91 29.26 7.59
C GLU A 117 2.40 28.17 6.62
N VAL A 118 3.19 27.14 6.36
CA VAL A 118 2.79 26.09 5.41
C VAL A 118 2.05 24.98 6.16
N HIS A 119 0.72 24.97 6.08
CA HIS A 119 -0.11 23.87 6.55
C HIS A 119 0.17 22.62 5.71
N LEU A 120 1.27 21.88 5.89
CA LEU A 120 1.53 20.63 5.16
C LEU A 120 0.66 19.46 5.68
N ASP A 121 -0.12 19.68 6.73
CA ASP A 121 -0.96 18.67 7.39
C ASP A 121 -1.98 18.05 6.44
N HIS A 122 -2.62 18.84 5.57
CA HIS A 122 -3.62 18.34 4.63
C HIS A 122 -3.02 17.38 3.57
N ILE A 123 -1.72 17.46 3.30
CA ILE A 123 -1.02 16.53 2.39
C ILE A 123 -0.64 15.23 3.12
N LEU A 124 -0.31 15.31 4.41
CA LEU A 124 0.05 14.14 5.23
C LEU A 124 -1.17 13.29 5.58
N PHE A 125 -2.31 13.93 5.91
CA PHE A 125 -3.55 13.25 6.24
C PHE A 125 -4.37 12.86 5.00
N GLY A 126 -4.11 13.50 3.85
CA GLY A 126 -4.84 13.30 2.61
C GLY A 126 -6.22 13.94 2.63
N ASP A 127 -6.67 14.44 1.48
CA ASP A 127 -8.03 14.93 1.30
C ASP A 127 -8.78 14.10 0.26
N MET A 128 -9.37 13.01 0.73
CA MET A 128 -10.15 12.09 -0.11
C MET A 128 -11.39 12.74 -0.73
N LEU A 129 -11.88 13.84 -0.13
CA LEU A 129 -13.09 14.55 -0.56
C LEU A 129 -12.77 15.72 -1.51
N GLY A 130 -11.56 16.29 -1.42
CA GLY A 130 -11.05 17.36 -2.28
C GLY A 130 -10.18 16.92 -3.45
N VAL A 131 -10.16 15.63 -3.81
CA VAL A 131 -9.31 15.12 -4.90
C VAL A 131 -9.67 15.77 -6.24
N SER A 132 -8.67 16.37 -6.89
CA SER A 132 -8.83 16.99 -8.20
C SER A 132 -8.86 15.95 -9.32
N LEU A 133 -9.53 16.25 -10.44
CA LEU A 133 -9.53 15.37 -11.63
C LEU A 133 -8.10 15.06 -12.13
N GLY A 134 -7.16 15.99 -11.97
CA GLY A 134 -5.76 15.78 -12.31
C GLY A 134 -5.09 14.67 -11.47
N ASP A 135 -5.38 14.64 -10.17
CA ASP A 135 -4.89 13.60 -9.26
C ASP A 135 -5.53 12.24 -9.55
N ILE A 136 -6.81 12.21 -9.92
CA ILE A 136 -7.50 10.97 -10.33
C ILE A 136 -6.82 10.39 -11.58
N VAL A 137 -6.57 11.21 -12.61
CA VAL A 137 -5.93 10.76 -13.85
C VAL A 137 -4.50 10.30 -13.58
N GLN A 138 -3.72 11.06 -12.81
CA GLN A 138 -2.34 10.69 -12.48
C GLN A 138 -2.29 9.34 -11.73
N THR A 139 -3.12 9.19 -10.70
CA THR A 139 -3.22 7.95 -9.93
C THR A 139 -3.71 6.79 -10.79
N SER A 140 -4.66 7.02 -11.69
CA SER A 140 -5.17 6.00 -12.62
C SER A 140 -4.09 5.51 -13.59
N VAL A 141 -3.28 6.42 -14.14
CA VAL A 141 -2.17 6.07 -15.05
C VAL A 141 -1.11 5.24 -14.32
N ILE A 142 -0.75 5.63 -13.10
CA ILE A 142 0.20 4.88 -12.26
C ILE A 142 -0.37 3.51 -11.92
N ALA A 143 -1.62 3.45 -11.46
CA ALA A 143 -2.31 2.21 -11.10
C ALA A 143 -2.38 1.23 -12.28
N LEU A 144 -2.75 1.72 -13.47
CA LEU A 144 -2.83 0.93 -14.68
C LEU A 144 -1.45 0.45 -15.14
N GLY A 145 -0.42 1.30 -15.06
CA GLY A 145 0.95 0.92 -15.35
C GLY A 145 1.46 -0.21 -14.44
N ILE A 146 1.22 -0.10 -13.13
CA ILE A 146 1.61 -1.12 -12.16
C ILE A 146 0.83 -2.41 -12.38
N ALA A 147 -0.49 -2.34 -12.58
CA ALA A 147 -1.32 -3.50 -12.86
C ALA A 147 -0.88 -4.21 -14.15
N LEU A 148 -0.50 -3.46 -15.19
CA LEU A 148 0.01 -4.01 -16.45
C LEU A 148 1.37 -4.71 -16.24
N VAL A 149 2.31 -4.05 -15.55
CA VAL A 149 3.63 -4.64 -15.26
C VAL A 149 3.47 -5.93 -14.46
N ILE A 150 2.66 -5.91 -13.40
CA ILE A 150 2.38 -7.11 -12.60
C ILE A 150 1.69 -8.16 -13.46
N GLY A 151 0.69 -7.81 -14.26
CA GLY A 151 -0.02 -8.75 -15.14
C GLY A 151 0.88 -9.42 -16.18
N LEU A 152 1.84 -8.69 -16.74
CA LEU A 152 2.79 -9.21 -17.73
C LEU A 152 3.95 -9.99 -17.10
N LYS A 153 4.44 -9.54 -15.94
CA LYS A 153 5.63 -10.06 -15.26
C LYS A 153 5.34 -10.86 -13.99
N TRP A 154 4.09 -11.26 -13.75
CA TRP A 154 3.70 -11.94 -12.51
C TRP A 154 4.52 -13.20 -12.22
N LYS A 155 4.88 -14.00 -13.25
CA LYS A 155 5.69 -15.21 -13.07
C LYS A 155 7.14 -14.89 -12.68
N ASP A 156 7.75 -13.91 -13.33
CA ASP A 156 9.13 -13.48 -13.06
C ASP A 156 9.23 -12.87 -11.65
N LEU A 157 8.26 -12.03 -11.28
CA LEU A 157 8.16 -11.41 -9.95
C LEU A 157 7.88 -12.46 -8.87
N LEU A 158 7.02 -13.44 -9.15
CA LEU A 158 6.73 -14.54 -8.24
C LEU A 158 7.98 -15.39 -7.98
N LEU A 159 8.71 -15.75 -9.03
CA LEU A 159 9.93 -16.53 -8.91
C LEU A 159 10.97 -15.77 -8.08
N HIS A 160 11.15 -14.48 -8.34
CA HIS A 160 12.04 -13.63 -7.53
C HIS A 160 11.56 -13.47 -6.08
N ALA A 161 10.25 -13.48 -5.81
CA ALA A 161 9.70 -13.39 -4.47
C ALA A 161 9.92 -14.66 -3.64
N PHE A 162 9.84 -15.84 -4.26
CA PHE A 162 10.02 -17.12 -3.57
C PHE A 162 11.49 -17.54 -3.47
N ASP A 163 12.23 -17.46 -4.57
CA ASP A 163 13.63 -17.89 -4.62
C ASP A 163 14.47 -17.00 -5.58
N PRO A 164 15.15 -15.97 -5.03
CA PRO A 164 16.05 -15.12 -5.80
C PRO A 164 17.21 -15.88 -6.48
N HIS A 165 17.68 -16.98 -5.89
CA HIS A 165 18.78 -17.77 -6.43
C HIS A 165 18.32 -18.59 -7.65
N GLN A 166 17.15 -19.23 -7.55
CA GLN A 166 16.51 -19.92 -8.68
C GLN A 166 16.15 -18.95 -9.81
N ALA A 167 15.69 -17.74 -9.48
CA ALA A 167 15.43 -16.70 -10.47
C ALA A 167 16.70 -16.34 -11.26
N LYS A 168 17.83 -16.19 -10.57
CA LYS A 168 19.14 -15.92 -11.19
C LYS A 168 19.62 -17.10 -12.05
N ALA A 169 19.43 -18.33 -11.58
CA ALA A 169 19.77 -19.54 -12.34
C ALA A 169 18.90 -19.70 -13.61
N SER A 170 17.65 -19.22 -13.57
CA SER A 170 16.73 -19.21 -14.71
C SER A 170 17.01 -18.09 -15.74
N GLY A 171 18.09 -17.32 -15.55
CA GLY A 171 18.49 -16.24 -16.46
C GLY A 171 17.73 -14.92 -16.28
N LEU A 172 16.94 -14.77 -15.21
CA LEU A 172 16.26 -13.51 -14.92
C LEU A 172 17.23 -12.50 -14.31
N ASN A 173 17.08 -11.24 -14.71
CA ASN A 173 17.77 -10.12 -14.07
C ASN A 173 17.12 -9.80 -12.72
N THR A 174 17.60 -10.44 -11.66
CA THR A 174 17.08 -10.29 -10.30
C THR A 174 17.22 -8.86 -9.78
N THR A 175 18.27 -8.14 -10.18
CA THR A 175 18.50 -6.74 -9.83
C THR A 175 17.40 -5.84 -10.40
N LEU A 176 17.04 -6.03 -11.68
CA LEU A 176 15.95 -5.29 -12.32
C LEU A 176 14.60 -5.59 -11.65
N LEU A 177 14.32 -6.85 -11.34
CA LEU A 177 13.06 -7.25 -10.68
C LEU A 177 12.96 -6.68 -9.25
N HIS A 178 14.08 -6.69 -8.51
CA HIS A 178 14.16 -6.14 -7.17
C HIS A 178 13.90 -4.64 -7.16
N TYR A 179 14.68 -3.86 -7.91
CA TYR A 179 14.50 -2.40 -7.96
C TYR A 179 13.22 -1.99 -8.68
N GLY A 180 12.75 -2.79 -9.63
CA GLY A 180 11.44 -2.60 -10.26
C GLY A 180 10.31 -2.72 -9.24
N LEU A 181 10.35 -3.72 -8.36
CA LEU A 181 9.36 -3.87 -7.29
C LEU A 181 9.41 -2.70 -6.29
N LEU A 182 10.60 -2.30 -5.87
CA LEU A 182 10.77 -1.13 -4.98
C LEU A 182 10.26 0.17 -5.63
N CYS A 183 10.53 0.34 -6.93
CA CYS A 183 10.03 1.48 -7.71
C CYS A 183 8.49 1.47 -7.79
N MET A 184 7.86 0.32 -8.06
CA MET A 184 6.40 0.20 -8.06
C MET A 184 5.78 0.50 -6.69
N ILE A 185 6.41 0.05 -5.61
CA ILE A 185 5.98 0.37 -4.24
C ILE A 185 6.09 1.88 -3.98
N ALA A 186 7.22 2.50 -4.33
CA ALA A 186 7.44 3.93 -4.19
C ALA A 186 6.39 4.74 -4.98
N LEU A 187 6.16 4.39 -6.25
CA LEU A 187 5.15 5.05 -7.10
C LEU A 187 3.75 4.91 -6.52
N THR A 188 3.42 3.72 -6.00
CA THR A 188 2.12 3.48 -5.36
C THR A 188 1.95 4.37 -4.14
N ILE A 189 2.93 4.38 -3.23
CA ILE A 189 2.90 5.22 -2.02
C ILE A 189 2.73 6.70 -2.40
N VAL A 190 3.43 7.19 -3.41
CA VAL A 190 3.29 8.60 -3.83
C VAL A 190 1.91 8.90 -4.40
N ALA A 191 1.35 7.99 -5.20
CA ALA A 191 0.01 8.15 -5.79
C ALA A 191 -1.10 8.09 -4.72
N THR A 192 -0.97 7.19 -3.75
CA THR A 192 -1.93 7.02 -2.65
C THR A 192 -1.83 8.12 -1.62
N LEU A 193 -0.63 8.61 -1.31
CA LEU A 193 -0.39 9.63 -0.29
C LEU A 193 -1.13 10.93 -0.62
N LYS A 194 -1.08 11.38 -1.88
CA LYS A 194 -1.83 12.57 -2.32
C LYS A 194 -3.35 12.38 -2.28
N SER A 195 -3.82 11.21 -2.70
CA SER A 195 -5.24 10.99 -2.98
C SER A 195 -6.02 10.55 -1.74
N VAL A 196 -5.36 9.82 -0.84
CA VAL A 196 -6.01 9.00 0.20
C VAL A 196 -5.35 9.17 1.58
N GLY A 197 -4.07 9.56 1.61
CA GLY A 197 -3.32 9.77 2.85
C GLY A 197 -2.48 8.57 3.29
N ILE A 198 -1.57 8.83 4.24
CA ILE A 198 -0.53 7.88 4.66
C ILE A 198 -1.13 6.62 5.32
N ILE A 199 -2.07 6.78 6.25
CA ILE A 199 -2.58 5.68 7.08
C ILE A 199 -3.30 4.62 6.22
N LEU A 200 -4.16 5.08 5.31
CA LEU A 200 -4.91 4.17 4.44
C LEU A 200 -4.02 3.59 3.34
N SER A 201 -3.03 4.33 2.84
CA SER A 201 -2.01 3.79 1.92
C SER A 201 -1.33 2.54 2.50
N ILE A 202 -0.80 2.64 3.71
CA ILE A 202 -0.10 1.54 4.38
C ILE A 202 -1.04 0.36 4.63
N SER A 203 -2.27 0.66 5.09
CA SER A 203 -3.28 -0.37 5.34
C SER A 203 -3.65 -1.15 4.07
N LEU A 204 -3.82 -0.46 2.94
CA LEU A 204 -4.07 -1.09 1.63
C LEU A 204 -2.87 -1.89 1.10
N LEU A 205 -1.65 -1.48 1.45
CA LEU A 205 -0.42 -2.20 1.07
C LEU A 205 -0.19 -3.46 1.90
N ILE A 206 -0.77 -3.59 3.09
CA ILE A 206 -0.47 -4.71 4.01
C ILE A 206 -1.68 -5.62 4.23
N ALA A 207 -2.85 -5.07 4.56
CA ALA A 207 -4.01 -5.84 4.99
C ALA A 207 -4.54 -6.83 3.93
N PRO A 208 -4.83 -6.44 2.66
CA PRO A 208 -5.46 -7.36 1.72
C PRO A 208 -4.56 -8.56 1.37
N GLY A 209 -3.25 -8.37 1.26
CA GLY A 209 -2.29 -9.46 1.04
C GLY A 209 -2.21 -10.41 2.23
N ALA A 210 -2.16 -9.87 3.46
CA ALA A 210 -2.14 -10.67 4.67
C ALA A 210 -3.43 -11.51 4.81
N ILE A 211 -4.59 -10.90 4.58
CA ILE A 211 -5.90 -11.57 4.60
C ILE A 211 -5.95 -12.66 3.52
N ALA A 212 -5.53 -12.37 2.29
CA ALA A 212 -5.59 -13.33 1.19
C ALA A 212 -4.70 -14.57 1.43
N ILE A 213 -3.51 -14.38 1.98
CA ILE A 213 -2.56 -15.47 2.26
C ILE A 213 -3.06 -16.38 3.42
N LEU A 214 -3.84 -15.84 4.37
CA LEU A 214 -4.51 -16.66 5.39
C LEU A 214 -5.58 -17.60 4.79
N LEU A 215 -6.27 -17.14 3.73
CA LEU A 215 -7.33 -17.93 3.09
C LEU A 215 -6.78 -19.00 2.16
N THR A 216 -5.72 -18.71 1.39
CA THR A 216 -5.26 -19.58 0.30
C THR A 216 -3.75 -19.71 0.20
N ARG A 217 -3.30 -20.90 -0.18
CA ARG A 217 -1.88 -21.21 -0.43
C ARG A 217 -1.46 -21.03 -1.89
N ARG A 218 -2.40 -20.77 -2.81
CA ARG A 218 -2.10 -20.62 -4.25
C ARG A 218 -1.97 -19.14 -4.60
N PHE A 219 -0.80 -18.73 -5.09
CA PHE A 219 -0.49 -17.33 -5.40
C PHE A 219 -1.53 -16.64 -6.30
N ALA A 220 -1.89 -17.26 -7.43
CA ALA A 220 -2.87 -16.67 -8.35
C ALA A 220 -4.24 -16.44 -7.68
N ARG A 221 -4.65 -17.33 -6.76
CA ARG A 221 -5.88 -17.16 -5.99
C ARG A 221 -5.71 -16.08 -4.92
N ALA A 222 -4.56 -16.00 -4.27
CA ALA A 222 -4.26 -14.96 -3.29
C ALA A 222 -4.30 -13.57 -3.93
N LEU A 223 -3.75 -13.42 -5.14
CA LEU A 223 -3.78 -12.17 -5.89
C LEU A 223 -5.21 -11.74 -6.22
N GLY A 224 -6.03 -12.65 -6.76
CA GLY A 224 -7.44 -12.38 -7.04
C GLY A 224 -8.24 -12.04 -5.79
N LEU A 225 -8.04 -12.78 -4.70
CA LEU A 225 -8.71 -12.54 -3.42
C LEU A 225 -8.31 -11.18 -2.82
N ALA A 226 -7.01 -10.85 -2.81
CA ALA A 226 -6.51 -9.58 -2.29
C ALA A 226 -7.15 -8.39 -3.02
N VAL A 227 -7.20 -8.43 -4.36
CA VAL A 227 -7.82 -7.38 -5.16
C VAL A 227 -9.33 -7.30 -4.89
N SER A 228 -10.04 -8.43 -4.92
CA SER A 228 -11.49 -8.42 -4.66
C SER A 228 -11.83 -7.90 -3.27
N LEU A 229 -11.07 -8.33 -2.26
CA LEU A 229 -11.29 -7.94 -0.88
C LEU A 229 -10.96 -6.47 -0.68
N SER A 230 -9.86 -5.99 -1.29
CA SER A 230 -9.48 -4.59 -1.20
C SER A 230 -10.51 -3.67 -1.85
N VAL A 231 -11.01 -4.01 -3.05
CA VAL A 231 -12.04 -3.22 -3.75
C VAL A 231 -13.35 -3.22 -2.98
N ILE A 232 -13.82 -4.39 -2.50
CA ILE A 232 -15.06 -4.48 -1.72
C ILE A 232 -14.94 -3.68 -0.43
N THR A 233 -13.85 -3.85 0.33
CA THR A 233 -13.65 -3.15 1.60
C THR A 233 -13.49 -1.64 1.40
N ALA A 234 -12.77 -1.20 0.37
CA ALA A 234 -12.66 0.22 0.04
C ALA A 234 -14.02 0.83 -0.32
N PHE A 235 -14.77 0.18 -1.21
CA PHE A 235 -16.10 0.63 -1.61
C PHE A 235 -17.07 0.69 -0.43
N THR A 236 -17.17 -0.39 0.36
CA THR A 236 -18.03 -0.43 1.54
C THR A 236 -17.58 0.56 2.61
N GLY A 237 -16.27 0.81 2.75
CA GLY A 237 -15.76 1.77 3.74
C GLY A 237 -16.04 3.22 3.42
N VAL A 238 -15.96 3.62 2.14
CA VAL A 238 -16.42 4.95 1.71
C VAL A 238 -17.93 5.08 1.87
N TYR A 239 -18.69 4.06 1.43
CA TYR A 239 -20.15 4.07 1.55
C TYR A 239 -20.62 4.16 3.02
N LEU A 240 -19.97 3.42 3.92
CA LEU A 240 -20.32 3.41 5.34
C LEU A 240 -19.88 4.71 6.05
N SER A 241 -18.78 5.33 5.61
CA SER A 241 -18.31 6.62 6.13
C SER A 241 -19.38 7.71 6.01
N PHE A 242 -20.16 7.70 4.92
CA PHE A 242 -21.24 8.66 4.72
C PHE A 242 -22.34 8.56 5.80
N TYR A 243 -22.77 7.36 6.16
CA TYR A 243 -23.81 7.18 7.18
C TYR A 243 -23.30 7.33 8.61
N LEU A 244 -22.01 7.09 8.83
CA LEU A 244 -21.37 7.23 10.13
C LEU A 244 -20.88 8.65 10.42
N ASP A 245 -21.03 9.58 9.48
CA ASP A 245 -20.48 10.94 9.55
C ASP A 245 -18.98 10.93 9.95
N SER A 246 -18.23 9.98 9.37
CA SER A 246 -16.84 9.70 9.70
C SER A 246 -15.94 9.83 8.48
N ALA A 247 -14.65 10.09 8.68
CA ALA A 247 -13.70 10.24 7.58
C ALA A 247 -13.52 8.91 6.81
N PRO A 248 -13.53 8.91 5.46
CA PRO A 248 -13.47 7.66 4.67
C PRO A 248 -12.19 6.84 4.87
N ALA A 249 -11.03 7.49 5.04
CA ALA A 249 -9.77 6.79 5.19
C ALA A 249 -9.72 5.91 6.46
N PRO A 250 -9.96 6.43 7.68
CA PRO A 250 -9.94 5.61 8.89
C PRO A 250 -11.06 4.56 8.94
N THR A 251 -12.25 4.81 8.36
CA THR A 251 -13.31 3.79 8.32
C THR A 251 -12.88 2.56 7.51
N ILE A 252 -12.22 2.75 6.37
CA ILE A 252 -11.68 1.65 5.55
C ILE A 252 -10.63 0.87 6.34
N VAL A 253 -9.75 1.55 7.08
CA VAL A 253 -8.70 0.90 7.90
C VAL A 253 -9.32 0.03 8.99
N VAL A 254 -10.30 0.55 9.72
CA VAL A 254 -11.02 -0.21 10.75
C VAL A 254 -11.75 -1.41 10.14
N LEU A 255 -12.36 -1.25 8.96
CA LEU A 255 -12.98 -2.37 8.26
C LEU A 255 -11.97 -3.45 7.86
N PHE A 256 -10.79 -3.09 7.35
CA PHE A 256 -9.72 -4.06 7.09
C PHE A 256 -9.30 -4.80 8.36
N ALA A 257 -9.18 -4.10 9.49
CA ALA A 257 -8.85 -4.72 10.77
C ALA A 257 -9.94 -5.72 11.21
N ILE A 258 -11.21 -5.36 11.10
CA ILE A 258 -12.34 -6.25 11.42
C ILE A 258 -12.33 -7.48 10.50
N VAL A 259 -12.18 -7.28 9.20
CA VAL A 259 -12.12 -8.37 8.21
C VAL A 259 -10.94 -9.29 8.49
N PHE A 260 -9.77 -8.72 8.81
CA PHE A 260 -8.58 -9.49 9.19
C PHE A 260 -8.82 -10.35 10.43
N ILE A 261 -9.39 -9.78 11.51
CA ILE A 261 -9.68 -10.52 12.74
C ILE A 261 -10.69 -11.64 12.46
N ALA A 262 -11.77 -11.37 11.71
CA ALA A 262 -12.77 -12.37 11.36
C ALA A 262 -12.16 -13.54 10.56
N VAL A 263 -11.34 -13.21 9.57
CA VAL A 263 -10.61 -14.19 8.76
C VAL A 263 -9.60 -14.98 9.58
N PHE A 264 -8.87 -14.32 10.48
CA PHE A 264 -7.89 -14.97 11.34
C PHE A 264 -8.54 -16.00 12.27
N ILE A 265 -9.68 -15.65 12.88
CA ILE A 265 -10.47 -16.59 13.70
C ILE A 265 -10.94 -17.76 12.84
N TYR A 266 -11.49 -17.50 11.66
CA TYR A 266 -11.96 -18.55 10.74
C TYR A 266 -10.83 -19.49 10.30
N ALA A 267 -9.67 -18.94 9.91
CA ALA A 267 -8.51 -19.72 9.50
C ALA A 267 -7.97 -20.58 10.65
N THR A 268 -7.86 -20.02 11.86
CA THR A 268 -7.43 -20.75 13.07
C THR A 268 -8.39 -21.88 13.42
N TRP A 269 -9.70 -21.66 13.28
CA TRP A 269 -10.71 -22.70 13.52
C TRP A 269 -10.67 -23.80 12.48
N ARG A 270 -10.49 -23.46 11.20
CA ARG A 270 -10.32 -24.42 10.10
C ARG A 270 -9.11 -25.32 10.33
N ASP A 271 -7.97 -24.74 10.70
CA ASP A 271 -6.73 -25.47 10.86
C ASP A 271 -6.80 -26.42 12.08
N ARG A 272 -7.40 -25.98 13.20
CA ARG A 272 -7.71 -26.85 14.34
C ARG A 272 -8.63 -28.02 13.99
N ARG A 273 -9.64 -27.82 13.14
CA ARG A 273 -10.54 -28.92 12.71
C ARG A 273 -9.81 -29.97 11.87
N ASN A 274 -8.85 -29.56 11.05
CA ASN A 274 -8.05 -30.48 10.24
C ASN A 274 -7.06 -31.28 11.09
N GLU A 275 -6.57 -30.74 12.20
CA GLU A 275 -5.73 -31.47 13.16
C GLU A 275 -6.51 -32.50 14.00
N ILE A 276 -7.83 -32.33 14.18
CA ILE A 276 -8.69 -33.24 14.97
C ILE A 276 -9.19 -34.45 14.15
N VAL A 277 -8.98 -34.47 12.83
CA VAL A 277 -9.30 -35.64 11.97
C VAL A 277 -8.03 -36.24 11.32
N PRO A 278 -7.14 -36.94 12.06
CA PRO A 278 -6.03 -37.66 11.41
C PRO A 278 -6.35 -39.09 10.94
N GLU A 279 -7.43 -39.75 11.36
CA GLU A 279 -7.62 -41.20 11.09
C GLU A 279 -9.07 -41.59 10.76
N ALA A 280 -9.55 -41.23 9.58
CA ALA A 280 -10.73 -41.87 8.99
C ALA A 280 -10.60 -42.08 7.47
N GLN A 281 -9.38 -42.25 6.98
CA GLN A 281 -9.11 -42.81 5.66
C GLN A 281 -8.01 -43.87 5.77
N VAL A 282 -8.51 -45.09 5.90
CA VAL A 282 -7.85 -46.40 5.73
C VAL A 282 -7.07 -46.45 4.43
#